data_AF-A0A269WC59-F1
#
_entry.id   AF-A0A269WC59-F1
#
_cell.length_a   1.000
_cell.length_b   1.000
_cell.length_c   1.000
_cell.angle_alpha   90.00
_cell.angle_beta   90.00
_cell.angle_gamma   90.00
#
_symmetry.space_group_name_H-M   'P 1'
#
loop_
_entity.id
_entity.type
_entity.pdbx_description
1 polymer ?
#
loop_
_entity_poly.entity_id
_entity_poly.type
_entity_poly.pdbx_seq_one_letter_code
_entity_poly.pdbx_strand_id
1 'polypeptide(L)'
;MISRYKKMLLGTMSMSVLLLSLGTSTFAADVSEQKLEVVGSGLRAFQTPLKFDDIRLDVKQAQSSQAETMMTVVDGRGTDAGYTVSMSSTDFEIEKVINGVLEKFYIPASAVEVTTAYKGPVTGAPIHFGSGQGTLVSQLVLSNASQAIIQARPSFGGGTHQFEVRYDLKLPQTISKQDGTKVGVLQGSYRARFTYKATSGI
;
A
#
# COMPACT_ATOMS: atom_id res chain seq x y z
N MET A 1 -89.26 -45.18 -31.63
CA MET A 1 -90.19 -44.70 -30.57
C MET A 1 -89.34 -44.23 -29.38
N ILE A 2 -89.78 -43.17 -28.72
CA ILE A 2 -89.02 -42.26 -27.83
C ILE A 2 -88.96 -42.78 -26.37
N SER A 3 -87.89 -42.43 -25.64
CA SER A 3 -87.87 -41.96 -24.23
C SER A 3 -87.10 -42.78 -23.17
N ARG A 4 -86.03 -42.15 -22.64
CA ARG A 4 -85.61 -41.90 -21.22
C ARG A 4 -85.74 -43.05 -20.19
N TYR A 5 -84.79 -43.32 -19.29
CA TYR A 5 -84.32 -42.44 -18.20
C TYR A 5 -83.03 -42.99 -17.55
N LYS A 6 -82.20 -42.06 -17.05
CA LYS A 6 -81.05 -42.27 -16.14
C LYS A 6 -81.45 -42.96 -14.83
N LYS A 7 -80.51 -43.71 -14.21
CA LYS A 7 -80.10 -43.52 -12.79
C LYS A 7 -78.83 -44.31 -12.44
N MET A 8 -77.88 -43.58 -11.82
CA MET A 8 -76.66 -44.04 -11.14
C MET A 8 -76.98 -44.95 -9.94
N LEU A 9 -76.03 -45.83 -9.58
CA LEU A 9 -75.49 -46.05 -8.22
C LEU A 9 -74.39 -47.14 -8.32
N LEU A 10 -73.10 -46.79 -8.27
CA LEU A 10 -72.21 -46.76 -7.08
C LEU A 10 -72.22 -48.05 -6.25
N GLY A 11 -71.08 -48.73 -6.15
CA GLY A 11 -70.90 -49.87 -5.22
C GLY A 11 -69.56 -50.62 -5.27
N THR A 12 -68.45 -49.89 -5.07
CA THR A 12 -67.16 -50.31 -4.49
C THR A 12 -66.40 -51.53 -5.06
N MET A 13 -65.30 -51.20 -5.75
CA MET A 13 -64.19 -52.08 -6.12
C MET A 13 -63.41 -52.58 -4.90
N SER A 14 -63.06 -53.87 -4.93
CA SER A 14 -61.84 -54.40 -4.29
C SER A 14 -60.66 -54.12 -5.22
N MET A 15 -59.61 -53.42 -4.75
CA MET A 15 -58.24 -53.69 -5.20
C MET A 15 -57.22 -52.95 -4.35
N SER A 16 -56.32 -53.72 -3.73
CA SER A 16 -55.12 -53.25 -3.05
C SER A 16 -54.17 -52.58 -4.03
N VAL A 17 -53.67 -51.39 -3.69
CA VAL A 17 -52.41 -50.87 -4.25
C VAL A 17 -51.59 -50.28 -3.11
N LEU A 18 -50.47 -50.95 -2.82
CA LEU A 18 -49.33 -50.42 -2.10
C LEU A 18 -48.90 -49.11 -2.78
N LEU A 19 -49.02 -47.99 -2.08
CA LEU A 19 -48.29 -46.77 -2.41
C LEU A 19 -47.30 -46.51 -1.29
N LEU A 20 -46.02 -46.78 -1.59
CA LEU A 20 -44.90 -46.23 -0.84
C LEU A 20 -45.02 -44.70 -0.85
N SER A 21 -45.57 -44.11 0.22
CA SER A 21 -45.36 -42.69 0.48
C SER A 21 -43.94 -42.53 1.00
N LEU A 22 -43.02 -42.30 0.06
CA LEU A 22 -41.69 -41.76 0.32
C LEU A 22 -41.83 -40.58 1.28
N GLY A 23 -41.14 -40.66 2.42
CA GLY A 23 -41.03 -39.55 3.34
C GLY A 23 -40.55 -38.32 2.58
N THR A 24 -41.35 -37.26 2.59
CA THR A 24 -40.90 -35.95 2.13
C THR A 24 -39.89 -35.46 3.14
N SER A 25 -38.60 -35.75 2.91
CA SER A 25 -37.51 -35.02 3.55
C SER A 25 -37.59 -33.58 3.05
N THR A 26 -38.27 -32.72 3.79
CA THR A 26 -38.17 -31.27 3.65
C THR A 26 -36.74 -30.88 4.02
N PHE A 27 -35.86 -30.76 3.02
CA PHE A 27 -34.63 -30.02 3.21
C PHE A 27 -35.04 -28.55 3.33
N ALA A 28 -35.09 -28.04 4.55
CA ALA A 28 -35.00 -26.60 4.74
C ALA A 28 -33.62 -26.20 4.18
N ALA A 29 -33.61 -25.52 3.03
CA ALA A 29 -32.41 -24.85 2.56
C ALA A 29 -32.07 -23.80 3.61
N ASP A 30 -31.03 -24.07 4.40
CA ASP A 30 -30.51 -23.13 5.38
C ASP A 30 -29.86 -21.98 4.60
N VAL A 31 -30.67 -21.01 4.19
CA VAL A 31 -30.21 -19.80 3.51
C VAL A 31 -29.67 -18.87 4.58
N SER A 32 -28.39 -19.06 4.91
CA SER A 32 -27.64 -18.11 5.70
C SER A 32 -27.32 -16.89 4.83
N GLU A 33 -28.08 -15.81 4.99
CA GLU A 33 -27.75 -14.52 4.39
C GLU A 33 -26.53 -13.96 5.13
N GLN A 34 -25.34 -14.16 4.55
CA GLN A 34 -24.10 -13.62 5.09
C GLN A 34 -23.97 -12.14 4.73
N LYS A 35 -24.16 -11.27 5.72
CA LYS A 35 -23.86 -9.84 5.60
C LYS A 35 -22.34 -9.64 5.70
N LEU A 36 -21.68 -9.42 4.56
CA LEU A 36 -20.30 -8.93 4.52
C LEU A 36 -20.30 -7.41 4.68
N GLU A 37 -19.77 -6.92 5.80
CA GLU A 37 -19.58 -5.49 6.02
C GLU A 37 -18.17 -5.08 5.55
N VAL A 38 -18.11 -4.31 4.46
CA VAL A 38 -16.85 -3.73 3.96
C VAL A 38 -16.72 -2.32 4.52
N VAL A 39 -15.89 -2.14 5.54
CA VAL A 39 -15.65 -0.84 6.17
C VAL A 39 -14.56 -0.09 5.39
N GLY A 40 -14.95 0.90 4.60
CA GLY A 40 -14.03 1.78 3.88
C GLY A 40 -13.37 2.81 4.80
N SER A 41 -12.05 2.74 4.96
CA SER A 41 -11.29 3.59 5.90
C SER A 41 -10.39 4.63 5.21
N GLY A 42 -10.95 5.58 4.47
CA GLY A 42 -10.20 6.75 3.97
C GLY A 42 -8.97 6.44 3.09
N LEU A 43 -8.13 7.45 2.84
CA LEU A 43 -6.82 7.30 2.20
C LEU A 43 -5.74 7.18 3.28
N ARG A 44 -4.91 6.13 3.22
CA ARG A 44 -3.81 5.88 4.16
C ARG A 44 -2.60 5.34 3.42
N ALA A 45 -1.41 5.68 3.90
CA ALA A 45 -0.16 5.08 3.43
C ALA A 45 0.63 4.56 4.63
N PHE A 46 1.12 3.34 4.52
CA PHE A 46 1.93 2.65 5.52
C PHE A 46 3.25 2.23 4.89
N GLN A 47 4.31 2.16 5.68
CA GLN A 47 5.59 1.64 5.21
C GLN A 47 6.28 0.85 6.32
N THR A 48 7.12 -0.10 5.93
CA THR A 48 8.06 -0.73 6.86
C THR A 48 9.11 0.28 7.34
N PRO A 49 9.64 0.14 8.58
CA PRO A 49 10.70 1.01 9.07
C PRO A 49 11.91 1.02 8.13
N LEU A 50 12.37 2.23 7.78
CA LEU A 50 13.52 2.41 6.90
C LEU A 50 14.82 2.19 7.70
N LYS A 51 15.71 1.32 7.18
CA LYS A 51 17.06 1.12 7.73
C LYS A 51 18.06 1.01 6.59
N PHE A 52 19.09 1.85 6.65
CA PHE A 52 20.26 1.79 5.77
C PHE A 52 21.25 0.75 6.29
N ASP A 53 21.94 0.09 5.35
CA ASP A 53 23.07 -0.77 5.66
C ASP A 53 24.25 0.04 6.21
N ASP A 54 25.06 -0.61 7.06
CA ASP A 54 26.23 0.02 7.65
C ASP A 54 27.29 0.35 6.58
N ILE A 55 27.79 1.58 6.59
CA ILE A 55 28.88 2.01 5.72
C ILE A 55 30.22 1.83 6.44
N ARG A 56 31.14 1.10 5.81
CA ARG A 56 32.55 1.09 6.25
C ARG A 56 33.30 2.24 5.58
N LEU A 57 33.85 3.13 6.41
CA LEU A 57 34.66 4.25 5.92
C LEU A 57 35.97 3.74 5.30
N ASP A 58 36.11 3.92 3.99
CA ASP A 58 37.34 3.77 3.20
C ASP A 58 37.63 5.08 2.42
N VAL A 59 38.82 5.63 2.61
CA VAL A 59 39.27 6.90 2.04
C VAL A 59 39.47 6.84 0.52
N LYS A 60 39.53 5.63 -0.07
CA LYS A 60 39.84 5.41 -1.49
C LYS A 60 38.63 5.02 -2.35
N GLN A 61 37.46 4.77 -1.75
CA GLN A 61 36.28 4.30 -2.46
C GLN A 61 35.08 5.21 -2.22
N ALA A 62 34.25 5.38 -3.25
CA ALA A 62 32.93 5.96 -3.09
C ALA A 62 32.10 5.04 -2.19
N GLN A 63 31.50 5.61 -1.17
CA GLN A 63 30.74 4.88 -0.18
C GLN A 63 29.26 5.12 -0.41
N SER A 64 28.52 4.04 -0.65
CA SER A 64 27.08 4.05 -0.78
C SER A 64 26.45 3.10 0.23
N SER A 65 25.24 3.43 0.68
CA SER A 65 24.38 2.53 1.43
C SER A 65 23.01 2.50 0.81
N GLN A 66 22.38 1.33 0.83
CA GLN A 66 21.06 1.15 0.29
C GLN A 66 20.07 0.83 1.42
N ALA A 67 18.82 1.20 1.17
CA ALA A 67 17.69 0.79 1.99
C ALA A 67 16.51 0.52 1.07
N GLU A 68 15.72 -0.48 1.40
CA GLU A 68 14.49 -0.82 0.68
C GLU A 68 13.34 -0.94 1.67
N THR A 69 12.19 -0.41 1.29
CA THR A 69 10.97 -0.50 2.10
C THR A 69 9.78 -0.85 1.21
N MET A 70 8.82 -1.56 1.80
CA MET A 70 7.53 -1.79 1.18
C MET A 70 6.53 -0.75 1.70
N MET A 71 5.94 0.00 0.78
CA MET A 71 4.89 0.96 1.04
C MET A 71 3.55 0.40 0.59
N THR A 72 2.56 0.42 1.48
CA THR A 72 1.18 0.02 1.19
C THR A 72 0.29 1.26 1.21
N VAL A 73 -0.37 1.56 0.10
CA VAL A 73 -1.37 2.63 -0.01
C VAL A 73 -2.76 2.00 -0.02
N VAL A 74 -3.63 2.46 0.86
CA VAL A 74 -5.02 2.03 0.97
C VAL A 74 -5.90 3.22 0.62
N ASP A 75 -6.67 3.11 -0.45
CA ASP A 75 -7.75 4.03 -0.78
C ASP A 75 -9.10 3.31 -0.69
N GLY A 76 -9.72 3.42 0.48
CA GLY A 76 -11.03 2.83 0.78
C GLY A 76 -12.20 3.80 0.63
N ARG A 77 -12.01 4.96 -0.02
CA ARG A 77 -13.02 6.03 -0.06
C ARG A 77 -14.15 5.76 -1.05
N GLY A 78 -13.90 4.95 -2.08
CA GLY A 78 -14.87 4.68 -3.15
C GLY A 78 -15.22 5.90 -4.01
N THR A 79 -14.46 7.00 -3.91
CA THR A 79 -14.70 8.22 -4.69
C THR A 79 -13.85 8.30 -5.96
N ASP A 80 -12.93 7.35 -6.16
CA ASP A 80 -12.01 7.26 -7.29
C ASP A 80 -11.32 8.60 -7.65
N ALA A 81 -11.07 9.46 -6.66
CA ALA A 81 -10.55 10.80 -6.87
C ALA A 81 -9.04 10.84 -7.11
N GLY A 82 -8.41 9.67 -7.23
CA GLY A 82 -6.97 9.52 -7.24
C GLY A 82 -6.31 9.93 -5.92
N TYR A 83 -4.99 9.77 -5.88
CA TYR A 83 -4.17 10.17 -4.75
C TYR A 83 -2.74 10.48 -5.17
N THR A 84 -2.06 11.24 -4.32
CA THR A 84 -0.61 11.45 -4.37
C THR A 84 0.02 11.04 -3.05
N VAL A 85 1.08 10.24 -3.09
CA VAL A 85 2.01 10.07 -1.98
C VAL A 85 3.23 10.94 -2.24
N SER A 86 3.53 11.81 -1.28
CA SER A 86 4.73 12.65 -1.29
C SER A 86 5.64 12.30 -0.13
N MET A 87 6.93 12.60 -0.28
CA MET A 87 7.92 12.45 0.76
C MET A 87 8.82 13.68 0.90
N SER A 88 9.40 13.84 2.08
CA SER A 88 10.52 14.74 2.33
C SER A 88 11.40 14.14 3.43
N SER A 89 12.61 14.68 3.60
CA SER A 89 13.49 14.28 4.71
C SER A 89 14.29 15.44 5.25
N THR A 90 14.63 15.36 6.53
CA THR A 90 15.65 16.23 7.13
C THR A 90 17.03 15.77 6.67
N ASP A 91 18.02 16.63 6.86
CA ASP A 91 19.42 16.19 6.80
C ASP A 91 19.69 15.11 7.86
N PHE A 92 20.68 14.28 7.58
CA PHE A 92 21.18 13.26 8.49
C PHE A 92 22.13 13.91 9.48
N GLU A 93 21.75 13.92 10.75
CA GLU A 93 22.48 14.60 11.82
C GLU A 93 23.28 13.62 12.67
N ILE A 94 24.49 14.01 13.04
CA ILE A 94 25.28 13.40 14.11
C ILE A 94 25.72 14.47 15.11
N GLU A 95 25.68 14.14 16.40
CA GLU A 95 26.20 14.97 17.47
C GLU A 95 27.53 14.40 17.98
N LYS A 96 28.55 15.27 18.15
CA LYS A 96 29.87 14.89 18.66
C LYS A 96 30.39 15.95 19.63
N VAL A 97 31.07 15.50 20.69
CA VAL A 97 31.81 16.40 21.57
C VAL A 97 33.21 16.59 21.02
N ILE A 98 33.55 17.82 20.62
CA ILE A 98 34.87 18.20 20.12
C ILE A 98 35.37 19.35 20.99
N ASN A 99 36.55 19.19 21.59
CA ASN A 99 37.14 20.17 22.51
C ASN A 99 36.19 20.60 23.65
N GLY A 100 35.37 19.67 24.15
CA GLY A 100 34.40 19.93 25.22
C GLY A 100 33.10 20.61 24.79
N VAL A 101 32.92 20.88 23.49
CA VAL A 101 31.71 21.51 22.94
C VAL A 101 30.92 20.48 22.14
N LEU A 102 29.59 20.43 22.33
CA LEU A 102 28.70 19.61 21.51
C LEU A 102 28.50 20.29 20.15
N GLU A 103 28.92 19.61 19.09
CA GLU A 103 28.80 20.09 17.71
C GLU A 103 27.91 19.15 16.88
N LYS A 104 27.14 19.73 15.96
CA LYS A 104 26.28 19.00 15.02
C LYS A 104 26.87 19.01 13.61
N PHE A 105 26.78 17.87 12.95
CA PHE A 105 27.23 17.68 11.57
C PHE A 105 26.15 17.03 10.72
N TYR A 106 26.12 17.38 9.43
CA TYR A 106 25.01 17.09 8.54
C TYR A 106 25.48 16.49 7.21
N ILE A 107 24.94 15.31 6.89
CA ILE A 107 24.89 14.81 5.50
C ILE A 107 23.57 15.32 4.91
N PRO A 108 23.59 16.06 3.79
CA PRO A 108 22.38 16.66 3.24
C PRO A 108 21.40 15.58 2.77
N ALA A 109 20.10 15.83 2.87
CA ALA A 109 19.08 14.92 2.33
C ALA A 109 19.30 14.62 0.83
N SER A 110 19.85 15.57 0.08
CA SER A 110 20.19 15.43 -1.35
C SER A 110 21.30 14.41 -1.64
N ALA A 111 21.96 13.85 -0.62
CA ALA A 111 22.83 12.70 -0.77
C ALA A 111 22.05 11.40 -1.04
N VAL A 112 20.72 11.39 -0.88
CA VAL A 112 19.86 10.23 -1.11
C VAL A 112 19.12 10.37 -2.43
N GLU A 113 19.23 9.33 -3.26
CA GLU A 113 18.40 9.13 -4.44
C GLU A 113 17.29 8.11 -4.13
N VAL A 114 16.06 8.41 -4.56
CA VAL A 114 14.88 7.58 -4.31
C VAL A 114 14.31 7.10 -5.64
N THR A 115 13.93 5.82 -5.67
CA THR A 115 13.26 5.18 -6.80
C THR A 115 12.05 4.40 -6.30
N THR A 116 10.95 4.42 -7.05
CA THR A 116 9.73 3.67 -6.72
C THR A 116 9.37 2.65 -7.80
N ALA A 117 8.90 1.48 -7.36
CA ALA A 117 8.43 0.41 -8.24
C ALA A 117 7.09 -0.13 -7.74
N TYR A 118 6.12 -0.30 -8.66
CA TYR A 118 4.83 -0.88 -8.32
C TYR A 118 4.92 -2.41 -8.26
N LYS A 119 4.46 -2.99 -7.15
CA LYS A 119 4.43 -4.44 -6.94
C LYS A 119 3.06 -5.06 -7.22
N GLY A 120 2.02 -4.24 -7.35
CA GLY A 120 0.68 -4.69 -7.71
C GLY A 120 -0.39 -4.32 -6.66
N PRO A 121 -1.65 -4.67 -6.94
CA PRO A 121 -2.72 -4.58 -5.96
C PRO A 121 -2.69 -5.77 -5.00
N VAL A 122 -2.93 -5.49 -3.72
CA VAL A 122 -3.43 -6.50 -2.76
C VAL A 122 -4.94 -6.65 -2.95
N THR A 123 -5.63 -5.53 -3.15
CA THR A 123 -7.06 -5.46 -3.51
C THR A 123 -7.29 -4.32 -4.49
N GLY A 124 -8.36 -4.41 -5.29
CA GLY A 124 -8.66 -3.43 -6.34
C GLY A 124 -8.03 -3.77 -7.69
N ALA A 125 -8.25 -2.90 -8.68
CA ALA A 125 -7.73 -3.09 -10.03
C ALA A 125 -6.24 -2.68 -10.10
N PRO A 126 -5.40 -3.40 -10.88
CA PRO A 126 -4.01 -3.00 -11.08
C PRO A 126 -3.90 -1.62 -11.73
N ILE A 127 -2.90 -0.85 -11.30
CA ILE A 127 -2.59 0.46 -11.90
C ILE A 127 -1.49 0.27 -12.94
N HIS A 128 -1.78 0.62 -14.19
CA HIS A 128 -0.85 0.53 -15.29
C HIS A 128 -0.10 1.86 -15.47
N PHE A 129 1.02 2.01 -14.77
CA PHE A 129 1.86 3.22 -14.86
C PHE A 129 2.45 3.44 -16.27
N GLY A 130 2.77 2.37 -17.00
CA GLY A 130 3.26 2.46 -18.38
C GLY A 130 2.24 2.99 -19.41
N SER A 131 0.94 2.93 -19.09
CA SER A 131 -0.14 3.50 -19.92
C SER A 131 -0.67 4.84 -19.38
N GLY A 132 -0.01 5.41 -18.38
CA GLY A 132 -0.34 6.74 -17.86
C GLY A 132 -1.51 6.75 -16.85
N GLN A 133 -1.86 5.64 -16.22
CA GLN A 133 -2.86 5.61 -15.13
C GLN A 133 -2.34 6.21 -13.80
N GLY A 134 -1.07 6.59 -13.77
CA GLY A 134 -0.40 7.19 -12.64
C GLY A 134 1.02 7.59 -12.99
N THR A 135 1.75 8.05 -11.98
CA THR A 135 3.18 8.37 -12.07
C THR A 135 3.92 7.70 -10.92
N LEU A 136 5.06 7.07 -11.23
CA LEU A 136 6.05 6.63 -10.25
C LEU A 136 7.32 7.42 -10.48
N VAL A 137 7.99 7.79 -9.41
CA VAL A 137 9.29 8.43 -9.54
C VAL A 137 10.36 7.38 -9.84
N SER A 138 10.97 7.49 -11.01
CA SER A 138 12.07 6.61 -11.43
C SER A 138 13.43 7.06 -10.89
N GLN A 139 13.55 8.34 -10.54
CA GLN A 139 14.72 8.93 -9.92
C GLN A 139 14.34 10.26 -9.26
N LEU A 140 14.52 10.35 -7.95
CA LEU A 140 14.29 11.58 -7.16
C LEU A 140 15.50 11.86 -6.28
N VAL A 141 16.09 13.03 -6.40
CA VAL A 141 17.02 13.52 -5.37
C VAL A 141 16.19 14.04 -4.22
N LEU A 142 16.37 13.43 -3.05
CA LEU A 142 15.59 13.74 -1.86
C LEU A 142 15.91 15.15 -1.35
N SER A 143 14.89 15.80 -0.78
CA SER A 143 15.04 17.13 -0.21
C SER A 143 14.19 17.30 1.04
N ASN A 144 14.34 18.46 1.67
CA ASN A 144 13.46 18.90 2.76
C ASN A 144 12.07 19.34 2.28
N ALA A 145 11.91 19.60 0.98
CA ALA A 145 10.64 19.93 0.36
C ALA A 145 9.84 18.66 0.05
N SER A 146 8.51 18.74 0.18
CA SER A 146 7.61 17.63 -0.14
C SER A 146 7.59 17.38 -1.64
N GLN A 147 7.99 16.19 -2.06
CA GLN A 147 8.07 15.78 -3.47
C GLN A 147 7.19 14.55 -3.71
N ALA A 148 6.39 14.54 -4.78
CA ALA A 148 5.55 13.40 -5.14
C ALA A 148 6.40 12.21 -5.61
N ILE A 149 6.10 11.02 -5.09
CA ILE A 149 6.81 9.76 -5.43
C ILE A 149 5.90 8.71 -6.06
N ILE A 150 4.60 8.81 -5.78
CA ILE A 150 3.55 7.94 -6.32
C ILE A 150 2.33 8.82 -6.58
N GLN A 151 1.74 8.71 -7.76
CA GLN A 151 0.45 9.32 -8.07
C GLN A 151 -0.41 8.30 -8.79
N ALA A 152 -1.65 8.11 -8.35
CA ALA A 152 -2.66 7.34 -9.06
C ALA A 152 -3.73 8.31 -9.56
N ARG A 153 -3.96 8.37 -10.87
CA ARG A 153 -4.94 9.29 -11.49
C ARG A 153 -6.36 8.98 -11.02
N PRO A 154 -7.30 9.94 -11.12
CA PRO A 154 -8.72 9.66 -10.90
C PRO A 154 -9.19 8.47 -11.74
N SER A 155 -10.17 7.72 -11.23
CA SER A 155 -10.63 6.42 -11.76
C SER A 155 -9.63 5.27 -11.60
N PHE A 156 -8.44 5.51 -11.04
CA PHE A 156 -7.43 4.49 -10.77
C PHE A 156 -6.96 4.58 -9.31
N GLY A 157 -6.45 3.47 -8.79
CA GLY A 157 -5.87 3.41 -7.44
C GLY A 157 -6.84 3.19 -6.28
N GLY A 158 -8.12 2.95 -6.57
CA GLY A 158 -9.04 2.43 -5.55
C GLY A 158 -8.62 1.02 -5.09
N GLY A 159 -8.65 0.78 -3.78
CA GLY A 159 -8.22 -0.48 -3.17
C GLY A 159 -6.91 -0.37 -2.41
N THR A 160 -6.18 -1.48 -2.31
CA THR A 160 -4.91 -1.58 -1.59
C THR A 160 -3.79 -1.92 -2.55
N HIS A 161 -2.74 -1.10 -2.57
CA HIS A 161 -1.64 -1.19 -3.52
C HIS A 161 -0.29 -1.22 -2.82
N GLN A 162 0.63 -2.02 -3.35
CA GLN A 162 1.99 -2.15 -2.81
C GLN A 162 3.03 -1.56 -3.77
N PHE A 163 4.00 -0.87 -3.18
CA PHE A 163 5.10 -0.20 -3.85
C PHE A 163 6.39 -0.50 -3.12
N GLU A 164 7.43 -0.84 -3.84
CA GLU A 164 8.79 -0.83 -3.31
C GLU A 164 9.37 0.56 -3.47
N VAL A 165 9.98 1.07 -2.41
CA VAL A 165 10.71 2.32 -2.43
C VAL A 165 12.14 2.02 -2.03
N ARG A 166 13.07 2.29 -2.94
CA ARG A 166 14.50 2.08 -2.75
C ARG A 166 15.20 3.42 -2.60
N TYR A 167 16.11 3.47 -1.63
CA TYR A 167 16.91 4.64 -1.26
C TYR A 167 18.38 4.29 -1.46
N ASP A 168 19.09 5.11 -2.22
CA ASP A 168 20.53 5.01 -2.41
C ASP A 168 21.20 6.24 -1.81
N LEU A 169 21.83 6.07 -0.65
CA LEU A 169 22.60 7.10 0.03
C LEU A 169 24.02 7.07 -0.51
N LYS A 170 24.41 8.14 -1.21
CA LYS A 170 25.79 8.37 -1.65
C LYS A 170 26.48 9.26 -0.64
N LEU A 171 27.37 8.68 0.17
CA LEU A 171 28.06 9.41 1.22
C LEU A 171 29.03 10.44 0.60
N PRO A 172 28.85 11.74 0.89
CA PRO A 172 29.77 12.76 0.38
C PRO A 172 31.13 12.64 1.06
N GLN A 173 32.21 13.09 0.40
CA GLN A 173 33.53 13.11 1.05
C GLN A 173 33.61 14.11 2.21
N THR A 174 32.82 15.19 2.13
CA THR A 174 32.75 16.23 3.15
C THR A 174 31.31 16.48 3.58
N ILE A 175 31.11 16.76 4.87
CA ILE A 175 29.83 17.11 5.49
C ILE A 175 29.87 18.53 6.03
N SER A 176 28.70 19.12 6.28
CA SER A 176 28.59 20.46 6.88
C SER A 176 28.56 20.36 8.39
N LYS A 177 29.26 21.25 9.08
CA LYS A 177 29.03 21.58 10.49
C LYS A 177 27.85 22.56 10.61
N GLN A 178 27.30 22.73 11.82
CA GLN A 178 26.23 23.69 12.12
C GLN A 178 26.54 25.14 11.73
N ASP A 179 27.82 25.54 11.73
CA ASP A 179 28.27 26.87 11.29
C ASP A 179 28.51 26.97 9.77
N GLY A 180 28.23 25.91 9.01
CA GLY A 180 28.44 25.83 7.56
C GLY A 180 29.83 25.35 7.13
N THR A 181 30.78 25.22 8.07
CA THR A 181 32.14 24.73 7.78
C THR A 181 32.09 23.31 7.22
N LYS A 182 32.92 23.02 6.21
CA LYS A 182 33.03 21.68 5.63
C LYS A 182 34.12 20.88 6.35
N VAL A 183 33.80 19.66 6.75
CA VAL A 183 34.73 18.71 7.38
C VAL A 183 34.60 17.35 6.72
N GLY A 184 35.60 16.47 6.89
CA GLY A 184 35.49 15.07 6.45
C GLY A 184 34.35 14.34 7.16
N VAL A 185 33.80 13.28 6.54
CA VAL A 185 32.76 12.48 7.18
C VAL A 185 33.25 11.88 8.49
N LEU A 186 32.42 12.01 9.53
CA LEU A 186 32.72 11.47 10.85
C LEU A 186 32.12 10.06 11.00
N GLN A 187 32.85 9.18 11.69
CA GLN A 187 32.33 7.87 12.07
C GLN A 187 31.25 7.99 13.15
N GLY A 188 30.11 7.34 12.93
CA GLY A 188 29.06 7.16 13.92
C GLY A 188 27.68 6.99 13.30
N SER A 189 26.65 7.04 14.13
CA SER A 189 25.26 6.88 13.70
C SER A 189 24.63 8.23 13.40
N TYR A 190 24.30 8.46 12.13
CA TYR A 190 23.53 9.62 11.72
C TYR A 190 22.03 9.33 11.78
N ARG A 191 21.21 10.34 12.07
CA ARG A 191 19.76 10.22 12.16
C ARG A 191 19.09 11.23 11.25
N ALA A 192 18.11 10.79 10.47
CA ALA A 192 17.25 11.65 9.66
C ALA A 192 15.78 11.30 9.91
N ARG A 193 14.89 12.28 9.68
CA ARG A 193 13.44 12.08 9.74
C ARG A 193 12.85 12.14 8.34
N PHE A 194 12.34 11.00 7.89
CA PHE A 194 11.57 10.90 6.65
C PHE A 194 10.09 11.14 6.95
N THR A 195 9.47 12.02 6.18
CA THR A 195 8.04 12.35 6.29
C THR A 195 7.32 11.90 5.03
N TYR A 196 6.22 11.18 5.18
CA TYR A 196 5.37 10.75 4.08
C TYR A 196 3.98 11.33 4.25
N LYS A 197 3.40 11.81 3.15
CA LYS A 197 2.06 12.39 3.14
C LYS A 197 1.26 11.78 1.99
N ALA A 198 0.14 11.16 2.31
CA ALA A 198 -0.87 10.77 1.34
C ALA A 198 -1.93 11.87 1.24
N THR A 199 -2.18 12.37 0.03
CA THR A 199 -3.20 13.39 -0.25
C THR A 199 -4.18 12.85 -1.26
N SER A 200 -5.46 13.11 -1.02
CA SER A 200 -6.55 12.74 -1.92
C SER A 200 -6.90 13.89 -2.86
N GLY A 201 -7.36 13.54 -4.07
CA GLY A 201 -7.77 14.53 -5.06
C GLY A 201 -6.55 15.12 -5.78
N ILE A 202 -6.50 14.88 -7.08
CA ILE A 202 -5.53 15.45 -8.03
C ILE A 202 -6.25 15.91 -9.29
#